data_AF-A0A9Q1UWG0-F1
#
_entry.id   AF-A0A9Q1UWG0-F1
#
_cell.length_a   1.000
_cell.length_b   1.000
_cell.length_c   1.000
_cell.angle_alpha   90.00
_cell.angle_beta   90.00
_cell.angle_gamma   90.00
#
_symmetry.space_group_name_H-M   'P 1'
#
loop_
_entity.id
_entity.type
_entity.pdbx_description
1 polymer ?
#
loop_
_entity_poly.entity_id
_entity_poly.type
_entity_poly.pdbx_seq_one_letter_code
_entity_poly.pdbx_strand_id
1 'polypeptide(L)' 'MVLSIEEKNEYGKYIVNSLVQKFRYSEKEAITMVKKSSIIDDISNDYDKIIRFNSDDLAQELIVKYKNTEV' A
#
# COMPACT_ATOMS: atom_id res chain seq x y z
N MET A 1 -15.64 10.86 3.51
CA MET A 1 -14.59 11.29 4.46
C MET A 1 -13.27 11.03 3.74
N VAL A 2 -12.45 12.05 3.51
CA VAL A 2 -11.17 11.91 2.80
C VAL A 2 -10.05 11.96 3.82
N LEU A 3 -9.11 11.01 3.73
CA LEU A 3 -7.93 10.98 4.61
C LEU A 3 -7.08 12.24 4.42
N SER A 4 -6.56 12.76 5.54
CA SER A 4 -5.58 13.83 5.56
C SER A 4 -4.25 13.36 4.98
N ILE A 5 -3.38 14.30 4.59
CA ILE A 5 -2.04 13.99 4.05
C ILE A 5 -1.20 13.18 5.06
N GLU A 6 -1.32 13.49 6.35
CA GLU A 6 -0.64 12.76 7.42
C GLU A 6 -1.12 11.31 7.52
N GLU A 7 -2.43 11.09 7.50
CA GLU A 7 -3.03 9.75 7.51
C GLU A 7 -2.59 8.95 6.28
N LYS A 8 -2.65 9.54 5.08
CA LYS A 8 -2.15 8.92 3.84
C LYS A 8 -0.70 8.44 3.97
N ASN A 9 0.16 9.25 4.60
CA ASN A 9 1.55 8.89 4.84
C ASN A 9 1.69 7.75 5.84
N GLU A 10 0.88 7.71 6.90
CA GLU A 10 0.86 6.60 7.85
C GLU A 10 0.41 5.28 7.20
N TYR A 11 -0.69 5.29 6.46
CA TYR A 11 -1.16 4.12 5.71
C TYR A 11 -0.08 3.62 4.73
N GLY A 12 0.59 4.54 4.01
CA GLY A 12 1.74 4.20 3.17
C GLY A 12 2.85 3.50 3.94
N LYS A 13 3.21 4.00 5.12
CA LYS A 13 4.23 3.37 5.98
C LYS A 13 3.82 1.98 6.45
N TYR A 14 2.56 1.75 6.81
CA TYR A 14 2.10 0.43 7.24
C TYR A 14 2.21 -0.62 6.12
N ILE A 15 1.83 -0.25 4.89
CA ILE A 15 1.97 -1.15 3.72
C ILE A 15 3.46 -1.40 3.42
N VAL A 16 4.29 -0.35 3.38
CA VAL A 16 5.74 -0.49 3.16
C VAL A 16 6.36 -1.40 4.22
N ASN A 17 6.01 -1.21 5.49
CA ASN A 17 6.55 -2.02 6.57
C ASN A 17 6.12 -3.49 6.43
N SER A 18 4.89 -3.76 6.00
CA SER A 18 4.42 -5.12 5.72
C SER A 18 5.21 -5.75 4.57
N LEU A 19 5.42 -5.01 3.47
CA LEU A 19 6.24 -5.45 2.32
C LEU A 19 7.68 -5.79 2.73
N VAL A 20 8.29 -4.97 3.58
CA VAL A 20 9.67 -5.18 4.04
C VAL A 20 9.75 -6.34 5.03
N GLN A 21 8.93 -6.32 6.09
CA GLN A 21 9.05 -7.29 7.18
C GLN A 21 8.52 -8.67 6.82
N LYS A 22 7.39 -8.76 6.12
CA LYS A 22 6.73 -10.04 5.81
C LYS A 22 7.12 -10.58 4.45
N PHE A 23 7.15 -9.71 3.45
CA PHE A 23 7.40 -10.11 2.06
C PHE A 23 8.87 -9.97 1.65
N ARG A 24 9.74 -9.50 2.56
CA ARG A 24 11.20 -9.38 2.38
C ARG A 24 11.61 -8.52 1.17
N TYR A 25 10.79 -7.54 0.80
CA TYR A 25 11.17 -6.54 -0.20
C TYR A 25 12.16 -5.54 0.39
N SER A 26 13.02 -4.96 -0.45
CA SER A 26 13.85 -3.83 -0.05
C SER A 26 12.96 -2.62 0.24
N GLU A 27 13.32 -1.82 1.24
CA GLU A 27 12.56 -0.60 1.58
C GLU A 27 12.35 0.32 0.38
N LYS A 28 13.39 0.51 -0.46
CA LYS A 28 13.30 1.27 -1.71
C LYS A 28 12.28 0.70 -2.70
N GLU A 29 12.25 -0.63 -2.85
CA GLU A 29 11.31 -1.31 -3.75
C GLU A 29 9.89 -1.19 -3.23
N ALA A 30 9.68 -1.45 -1.93
CA ALA A 30 8.38 -1.31 -1.29
C ALA A 30 7.82 0.12 -1.39
N ILE A 31 8.64 1.14 -1.16
CA ILE A 31 8.23 2.55 -1.33
C ILE A 31 7.85 2.82 -2.80
N THR A 32 8.65 2.33 -3.75
CA THR A 32 8.39 2.53 -5.18
C THR A 32 7.09 1.85 -5.61
N MET A 33 6.87 0.64 -5.14
CA MET A 33 5.65 -0.13 -5.31
C MET A 33 4.42 0.64 -4.84
N VAL A 34 4.41 1.05 -3.57
CA VAL A 34 3.28 1.79 -2.98
C VAL A 34 3.02 3.11 -3.71
N LYS A 35 4.08 3.85 -4.07
CA LYS A 35 3.96 5.10 -4.83
C LYS A 35 3.42 4.89 -6.25
N LYS A 36 3.80 3.80 -6.93
CA LYS A 36 3.31 3.49 -8.28
C LYS A 36 1.88 2.96 -8.30
N SER A 37 1.44 2.31 -7.22
CA SER A 37 0.16 1.59 -7.19
C SER A 37 -1.07 2.50 -7.00
N SER A 38 -0.91 3.79 -6.69
CA SER A 38 -2.00 4.71 -6.29
C SER A 38 -2.93 4.17 -5.19
N ILE A 39 -2.50 3.13 -4.45
CA ILE A 39 -3.35 2.39 -3.51
C ILE A 39 -3.80 3.27 -2.34
N ILE A 40 -2.95 4.21 -1.93
CA ILE A 40 -3.25 5.15 -0.84
C ILE A 40 -4.34 6.14 -1.25
N ASP A 41 -4.35 6.58 -2.51
CA ASP A 41 -5.43 7.43 -3.02
C ASP A 41 -6.73 6.64 -3.21
N ASP A 42 -6.64 5.38 -3.60
CA ASP A 42 -7.79 4.48 -3.73
C ASP A 42 -8.46 4.21 -2.37
N ILE A 43 -7.66 3.93 -1.33
CA ILE A 43 -8.13 3.79 0.05
C ILE A 43 -8.69 5.13 0.55
N SER A 44 -7.98 6.23 0.33
CA SER A 44 -8.39 7.54 0.84
C SER A 44 -9.73 8.04 0.31
N ASN A 45 -10.12 7.59 -0.88
CA ASN A 45 -11.39 7.94 -1.52
C ASN A 45 -12.53 6.97 -1.18
N ASP A 46 -12.25 5.84 -0.54
CA ASP A 46 -13.22 4.78 -0.29
C ASP A 46 -13.32 4.43 1.20
N TYR A 47 -14.42 4.84 1.81
CA TYR A 47 -14.62 4.73 3.26
C TYR A 47 -14.63 3.28 3.77
N ASP A 48 -15.17 2.34 2.99
CA ASP A 48 -15.19 0.93 3.39
C ASP A 48 -13.76 0.38 3.42
N LYS A 49 -12.90 0.81 2.49
CA LYS A 49 -11.48 0.43 2.44
C LYS A 49 -10.66 1.04 3.57
N ILE A 50 -11.00 2.24 4.03
CA ILE A 50 -10.35 2.85 5.21
C ILE A 50 -10.64 2.01 6.45
N ILE A 51 -11.91 1.65 6.68
CA ILE A 51 -12.29 0.86 7.87
C ILE A 51 -11.71 -0.55 7.80
N ARG A 52 -11.70 -1.16 6.62
CA ARG A 52 -11.18 -2.51 6.38
C ARG A 52 -9.69 -2.52 6.06
N PHE A 53 -8.98 -1.43 6.36
CA PHE A 53 -7.56 -1.33 6.04
C PHE A 53 -6.78 -2.49 6.69
N ASN A 54 -6.14 -3.29 5.83
CA ASN A 54 -5.23 -4.34 6.25
C ASN A 54 -3.95 -4.22 5.43
N SER A 55 -2.87 -3.83 6.09
CA SER A 55 -1.58 -3.59 5.44
C SER A 55 -0.99 -4.83 4.79
N ASP A 56 -1.28 -6.03 5.32
CA ASP A 56 -0.78 -7.28 4.78
C ASP A 56 -1.52 -7.68 3.51
N ASP A 57 -2.84 -7.58 3.52
CA ASP A 57 -3.70 -7.93 2.39
C ASP A 57 -3.41 -7.00 1.21
N LEU A 58 -3.33 -5.70 1.48
CA LEU A 58 -2.98 -4.69 0.50
C LEU A 58 -1.55 -4.88 -0.02
N ALA A 59 -0.58 -5.21 0.83
CA ALA A 59 0.78 -5.53 0.41
C ALA A 59 0.79 -6.75 -0.52
N GLN A 60 0.01 -7.78 -0.21
CA GLN A 60 -0.10 -8.98 -1.02
C GLN A 60 -0.73 -8.67 -2.39
N GLU A 61 -1.84 -7.92 -2.42
CA GLU A 61 -2.45 -7.45 -3.67
C GLU A 61 -1.46 -6.64 -4.51
N LEU A 62 -0.69 -5.76 -3.87
CA LEU A 62 0.30 -4.93 -4.55
C LEU A 62 1.40 -5.76 -5.20
N ILE A 63 1.87 -6.80 -4.52
CA ILE A 63 2.86 -7.74 -5.07
C ILE A 63 2.31 -8.47 -6.28
N VAL A 64 1.07 -8.94 -6.22
CA VAL A 64 0.41 -9.63 -7.35
C VAL A 64 0.29 -8.68 -8.55
N LYS A 65 -0.19 -7.45 -8.32
CA LYS A 65 -0.31 -6.43 -9.37
C LYS A 65 1.05 -6.06 -9.96
N TYR A 66 2.07 -5.89 -9.12
CA TYR A 66 3.40 -5.53 -9.57
C TYR A 66 4.03 -6.65 -10.42
N LYS A 67 3.96 -7.91 -9.96
CA LYS A 67 4.43 -9.06 -10.73
C LYS A 67 3.72 -9.23 -12.07
N ASN A 68 2.42 -8.93 -12.13
CA ASN A 68 1.65 -9.00 -13.37
C ASN A 68 1.90 -7.83 -14.33
N THR A 69 2.53 -6.75 -13.87
CA THR A 69 2.87 -5.57 -14.70
C THR A 69 4.24 -5.71 -15.37
N GLU A 70 5.08 -6.66 -14.95
CA GLU A 70 6.39 -6.96 -15.55
C GLU A 70 6.32 -7.95 -16.74
N VAL A 71 5.16 -8.12 -17.38
CA VAL A 71 4.94 -8.99 -18.56
C VAL A 71 4.69 -8.19 -19.82
#